data_AF-A0A830BDA7-F1
#
_entry.id   AF-A0A830BDA7-F1
#
_cell.length_a   1.000
_cell.length_b   1.000
_cell.length_c   1.000
_cell.angle_alpha   90.00
_cell.angle_beta   90.00
_cell.angle_gamma   90.00
#
_symmetry.space_group_name_H-M   'P 1'
#
loop_
_entity.id
_entity.type
_entity.pdbx_description
1 polymer ?
#
loop_
_entity_poly.entity_id
_entity_poly.type
_entity_poly.pdbx_seq_one_letter_code
_entity_poly.pdbx_strand_id
1 'polypeptide(L)'
;MLQPRIVGEEHYEIAQTVKQTLQRYKELQDIIAILGLDELFEEDRLTVARERKIERFLSQPFFVAEVFTDSPGKYVGLSETIRGFQLILSGELDGLPEQAFYLVGNIDEAAAKAMNLEMEKVKEIILSTNSG
;
A
#
# COMPACT_ATOMS: atom_id res chain seq x y z
N MET A 1 19.84 6.84 -14.47
CA MET A 1 19.03 7.41 -13.38
C MET A 1 17.80 8.09 -13.97
N LEU A 2 16.66 8.07 -13.27
CA LEU A 2 15.44 8.81 -13.65
C LEU A 2 15.76 10.32 -13.71
N GLN A 3 15.28 11.04 -14.72
CA GLN A 3 15.55 12.48 -14.88
C GLN A 3 14.23 13.25 -15.09
N PRO A 4 13.98 14.36 -14.37
CA PRO A 4 12.72 15.10 -14.46
C PRO A 4 12.41 15.57 -15.88
N ARG A 5 13.43 16.04 -16.63
CA ARG A 5 13.28 16.47 -18.03
C ARG A 5 12.75 15.41 -19.00
N ILE A 6 12.78 14.13 -18.61
CA ILE A 6 12.32 13.00 -19.45
C ILE A 6 10.92 12.56 -19.02
N VAL A 7 10.66 12.48 -17.71
CA VAL A 7 9.45 11.85 -17.16
C VAL A 7 8.44 12.85 -16.59
N GLY A 8 8.80 14.13 -16.51
CA GLY A 8 8.04 15.16 -15.80
C GLY A 8 8.45 15.27 -14.33
N GLU A 9 8.20 16.44 -13.74
CA GLU A 9 8.55 16.74 -12.35
C GLU A 9 7.76 15.86 -11.38
N GLU A 10 6.44 15.77 -11.57
CA GLU A 10 5.53 15.03 -10.70
C GLU A 10 5.91 13.54 -10.56
N HIS A 11 6.11 12.85 -11.69
CA HIS A 11 6.56 11.46 -11.68
C HIS A 11 7.92 11.33 -10.99
N TYR A 12 8.85 12.24 -11.27
CA TYR A 12 10.16 12.21 -10.66
C TYR A 12 10.09 12.37 -9.13
N GLU A 13 9.39 13.38 -8.64
CA GLU A 13 9.23 13.67 -7.21
C GLU A 13 8.56 12.52 -6.46
N ILE A 14 7.47 11.97 -7.00
CA ILE A 14 6.79 10.82 -6.40
C ILE A 14 7.72 9.61 -6.33
N ALA A 15 8.44 9.31 -7.42
CA ALA A 15 9.38 8.19 -7.45
C ALA A 15 10.57 8.38 -6.48
N GLN A 16 11.05 9.61 -6.28
CA GLN A 16 12.08 9.90 -5.27
C GLN A 16 11.54 9.73 -3.85
N THR A 17 10.34 10.25 -3.59
CA THR A 17 9.71 10.18 -2.27
C THR A 17 9.45 8.72 -1.88
N VAL A 18 8.91 7.89 -2.80
CA VAL A 18 8.76 6.45 -2.58
C VAL A 18 10.09 5.80 -2.18
N LYS A 19 11.18 6.11 -2.89
CA LYS A 19 12.51 5.56 -2.57
C LYS A 19 13.02 6.01 -1.21
N GLN A 20 12.80 7.27 -0.85
CA GLN A 20 13.18 7.81 0.46
C GLN A 20 12.39 7.13 1.58
N THR A 21 11.09 6.92 1.41
CA THR A 21 10.25 6.19 2.36
C THR A 21 10.72 4.74 2.54
N LEU A 22 10.99 4.02 1.45
CA LEU A 22 11.54 2.65 1.50
C LEU A 22 12.91 2.60 2.19
N GLN A 23 13.77 3.61 1.95
CA GLN A 23 15.08 3.68 2.58
C GLN A 23 14.98 3.97 4.08
N ARG A 24 14.11 4.91 4.47
CA ARG A 24 13.85 5.23 5.87
C ARG A 24 13.30 4.03 6.64
N TYR A 25 12.39 3.27 6.03
CA TYR A 25 11.90 2.03 6.63
C TYR A 25 13.01 1.01 6.88
N LYS A 26 13.94 0.81 5.94
CA LYS A 26 15.09 -0.09 6.14
C LYS A 26 15.96 0.32 7.33
N GLU A 27 16.15 1.61 7.55
CA GLU A 27 16.88 2.13 8.73
C GLU A 27 16.13 1.82 10.04
N LEU A 28 14.80 1.85 10.00
CA LEU A 28 13.94 1.55 11.14
C LEU A 28 13.80 0.04 11.41
N GLN A 29 14.02 -0.83 10.42
CA GLN A 29 13.84 -2.28 10.56
C GLN A 29 14.71 -2.90 11.66
N ASP A 30 15.98 -2.50 11.78
CA ASP A 30 16.87 -3.03 12.83
C ASP A 30 16.41 -2.58 14.22
N ILE A 31 15.95 -1.33 14.34
CA ILE A 31 15.39 -0.80 15.60
C ILE A 31 14.12 -1.57 15.97
N ILE A 32 13.21 -1.77 15.02
CA ILE A 32 11.97 -2.52 15.23
C ILE A 32 12.27 -3.97 15.65
N ALA A 33 13.28 -4.60 15.04
CA ALA A 33 13.64 -5.99 15.35
C ALA A 33 14.22 -6.15 16.77
N ILE A 34 14.86 -5.12 17.31
CA ILE A 34 15.49 -5.16 18.65
C ILE A 34 14.53 -4.67 19.74
N LEU A 35 13.84 -3.54 19.51
CA LEU A 35 13.05 -2.82 20.52
C LEU A 35 11.55 -3.02 20.36
N GLY A 36 11.07 -3.31 19.15
CA GLY A 36 9.64 -3.35 18.81
C GLY A 36 9.14 -2.06 18.14
N LEU A 37 7.97 -2.16 17.50
CA LEU A 37 7.36 -1.05 16.74
C LEU A 37 6.86 0.09 17.65
N ASP A 38 6.38 -0.25 18.84
CA ASP A 38 5.78 0.71 19.78
C ASP A 38 6.79 1.71 20.36
N GLU A 39 8.08 1.37 20.30
CA GLU A 39 9.20 2.19 20.77
C GLU A 39 9.61 3.29 19.78
N LEU A 40 9.09 3.28 18.55
CA LEU A 40 9.36 4.33 17.56
C LEU A 40 8.56 5.60 17.87
N PHE A 41 9.09 6.76 17.45
CA PHE A 41 8.34 8.01 17.43
C PHE A 41 7.11 7.91 16.51
N GLU A 42 6.09 8.71 16.76
CA GLU A 42 4.83 8.67 16.00
C GLU A 42 5.04 8.87 14.49
N GLU A 43 5.92 9.80 14.12
CA GLU A 43 6.31 10.06 12.72
C GLU A 43 7.00 8.86 12.05
N ASP A 44 7.83 8.12 12.78
CA ASP A 44 8.49 6.92 12.28
C ASP A 44 7.48 5.77 12.16
N ARG A 45 6.53 5.64 13.10
CA ARG A 45 5.43 4.67 12.98
C ARG A 45 4.55 4.95 11.76
N LEU A 46 4.23 6.22 11.49
CA LEU A 46 3.51 6.60 10.28
C LEU A 46 4.31 6.27 9.02
N THR A 47 5.62 6.50 9.04
CA THR A 47 6.52 6.14 7.93
C THR A 47 6.49 4.64 7.66
N VAL A 48 6.59 3.81 8.71
CA VAL A 48 6.49 2.34 8.62
C VAL A 48 5.11 1.92 8.07
N ALA A 49 4.03 2.51 8.58
CA ALA A 49 2.67 2.17 8.14
C ALA A 49 2.43 2.49 6.66
N ARG A 50 2.91 3.65 6.19
CA ARG A 50 2.81 4.04 4.78
C ARG A 50 3.74 3.20 3.90
N GLU A 51 4.94 2.90 4.37
CA GLU A 51 5.86 2.04 3.63
C GLU A 51 5.28 0.66 3.37
N ARG A 52 4.68 0.01 4.38
CA ARG A 52 4.04 -1.30 4.20
C ARG A 52 2.94 -1.26 3.15
N LYS A 53 2.18 -0.17 3.09
CA LYS A 53 1.16 0.04 2.03
C LYS A 53 1.81 0.21 0.66
N ILE A 54 2.89 0.97 0.56
CA ILE A 54 3.68 1.14 -0.67
C ILE A 54 4.22 -0.21 -1.14
N GLU A 55 4.85 -0.99 -0.26
CA GLU A 55 5.41 -2.31 -0.59
C GLU A 55 4.33 -3.25 -1.13
N ARG A 56 3.15 -3.27 -0.49
CA ARG A 56 2.00 -4.05 -0.97
C ARG A 56 1.47 -3.52 -2.30
N PHE A 57 1.35 -2.20 -2.46
CA PHE A 57 0.82 -1.58 -3.68
C PHE A 57 1.75 -1.69 -4.89
N LEU A 58 3.05 -1.97 -4.67
CA LEU A 58 3.97 -2.35 -5.74
C LEU A 58 3.68 -3.75 -6.32
N SER A 59 2.87 -4.56 -5.64
CA SER A 59 2.39 -5.82 -6.19
C SER A 59 1.21 -5.61 -7.15
N GLN A 60 1.14 -6.42 -8.20
CA GLN A 60 0.09 -6.34 -9.21
C GLN A 60 -0.25 -7.75 -9.72
N PRO A 61 -1.53 -8.08 -9.93
CA PRO A 61 -1.91 -9.32 -10.59
C PRO A 61 -1.51 -9.28 -12.08
N PHE A 62 -0.73 -10.26 -12.51
CA PHE A 62 -0.26 -10.37 -13.89
C PHE A 62 -1.14 -11.28 -14.72
N PHE A 63 -1.43 -10.89 -15.97
CA PHE A 63 -2.21 -11.70 -16.92
C PHE A 63 -1.64 -13.11 -17.12
N VAL A 64 -0.32 -13.24 -17.12
CA VAL A 64 0.36 -14.55 -17.26
C VAL A 64 0.27 -15.43 -16.01
N ALA A 65 -0.10 -14.84 -14.87
CA ALA A 65 -0.18 -15.51 -13.58
C ALA A 65 -1.63 -15.85 -13.18
N GLU A 66 -2.63 -15.50 -13.99
CA GLU A 66 -4.05 -15.77 -13.69
C GLU A 66 -4.31 -17.25 -13.41
N VAL A 67 -3.69 -18.14 -14.18
CA VAL A 67 -3.81 -19.60 -14.04
C VAL A 67 -3.28 -20.15 -12.71
N PHE A 68 -2.49 -19.37 -11.97
CA PHE A 68 -1.91 -19.76 -10.68
C PHE A 68 -2.50 -18.98 -9.50
N THR A 69 -3.01 -17.77 -9.74
CA THR A 69 -3.43 -16.83 -8.68
C THR A 69 -4.94 -16.72 -8.54
N ASP A 70 -5.70 -17.29 -9.49
CA ASP A 70 -7.17 -17.23 -9.54
C ASP A 70 -7.70 -15.78 -9.49
N SER A 71 -6.85 -14.83 -9.87
CA SER A 71 -7.10 -13.39 -9.84
C SER A 71 -6.84 -12.81 -11.23
N PRO A 72 -7.81 -12.10 -11.84
CA PRO A 72 -7.63 -11.55 -13.18
C PRO A 72 -6.50 -10.51 -13.19
N GLY A 73 -5.65 -10.59 -14.21
CA GLY A 73 -4.57 -9.68 -14.47
C GLY A 73 -5.07 -8.26 -14.70
N LYS A 74 -4.26 -7.29 -14.33
CA LYS A 74 -4.60 -5.88 -14.42
C LYS A 74 -3.56 -5.13 -15.24
N TYR A 75 -4.00 -4.15 -16.01
CA TYR A 75 -3.14 -3.13 -16.59
C TYR A 75 -3.43 -1.82 -15.86
N VAL A 76 -2.39 -1.09 -15.48
CA VAL A 76 -2.50 0.17 -14.73
C VAL A 76 -1.81 1.25 -15.54
N GLY A 77 -2.53 2.34 -15.83
CA GLY A 77 -1.99 3.47 -16.58
C GLY A 77 -0.99 4.28 -15.74
N LEU A 78 -0.02 4.92 -16.40
CA LEU A 78 1.01 5.72 -15.73
C LEU A 78 0.42 6.80 -14.79
N SER A 79 -0.59 7.53 -15.25
CA SER A 79 -1.26 8.56 -14.45
C SER A 79 -1.97 7.98 -13.22
N GLU A 80 -2.52 6.76 -13.33
CA GLU A 80 -3.15 6.08 -12.21
C GLU A 80 -2.13 5.59 -11.19
N THR A 81 -0.97 5.10 -11.65
CA THR A 81 0.14 4.73 -10.78
C THR A 81 0.65 5.94 -10.00
N ILE A 82 0.91 7.06 -10.68
CA ILE A 82 1.37 8.31 -10.07
C ILE A 82 0.36 8.79 -9.02
N ARG A 83 -0.93 8.88 -9.38
CA ARG A 83 -2.01 9.23 -8.45
C ARG A 83 -2.05 8.30 -7.24
N GLY A 84 -1.95 6.99 -7.46
CA GLY A 84 -2.03 6.01 -6.38
C GLY A 84 -0.92 6.19 -5.35
N PHE A 85 0.33 6.35 -5.79
CA PHE A 85 1.44 6.61 -4.87
C PHE A 85 1.34 7.97 -4.19
N GLN A 86 0.87 9.01 -4.90
CA GLN A 86 0.64 10.33 -4.29
C GLN A 86 -0.34 10.26 -3.12
N LEU A 87 -1.48 9.57 -3.28
CA LEU A 87 -2.49 9.42 -2.23
C LEU A 87 -1.99 8.63 -1.02
N ILE A 88 -1.14 7.62 -1.23
CA ILE A 88 -0.51 6.87 -0.13
C ILE A 88 0.50 7.77 0.60
N LEU A 89 1.34 8.50 -0.14
CA LEU A 89 2.36 9.38 0.44
C LEU A 89 1.77 10.59 1.17
N SER A 90 0.67 11.17 0.68
CA SER A 90 -0.03 12.30 1.33
C SER A 90 -0.72 11.91 2.64
N GLY A 91 -0.97 10.60 2.84
CA GLY A 91 -1.68 10.08 4.01
C GLY A 91 -3.20 10.07 3.88
N GLU A 92 -3.75 10.41 2.71
CA GLU A 92 -5.20 10.36 2.46
C GLU A 92 -5.78 8.96 2.66
N LEU A 93 -4.95 7.93 2.54
CA LEU A 93 -5.31 6.53 2.69
C LEU A 93 -4.78 5.90 3.98
N ASP A 94 -4.40 6.70 4.97
CA ASP A 94 -3.85 6.21 6.24
C ASP A 94 -4.84 5.32 7.01
N GLY A 95 -6.15 5.58 6.88
CA GLY A 95 -7.19 4.76 7.50
C GLY A 95 -7.43 3.38 6.86
N LEU A 96 -6.92 3.13 5.65
CA LEU A 96 -7.13 1.85 4.97
C LEU A 96 -6.17 0.77 5.49
N PRO A 97 -6.62 -0.50 5.62
CA PRO A 97 -5.76 -1.59 6.07
C PRO A 97 -4.72 -1.95 5.00
N GLU A 98 -3.51 -2.34 5.42
CA GLU A 98 -2.40 -2.73 4.52
C GLU A 98 -2.80 -3.81 3.50
N GLN A 99 -3.63 -4.77 3.92
CA GLN A 99 -4.11 -5.87 3.08
C GLN A 99 -4.93 -5.41 1.87
N ALA A 100 -5.53 -4.22 1.93
CA ALA A 100 -6.28 -3.64 0.83
C ALA A 100 -5.39 -3.27 -0.36
N PHE A 101 -4.09 -3.03 -0.13
CA PHE A 101 -3.13 -2.65 -1.16
C PHE A 101 -2.45 -3.86 -1.82
N TYR A 102 -2.71 -5.08 -1.35
CA TYR A 102 -2.06 -6.29 -1.86
C TYR A 102 -2.79 -6.86 -3.08
N LEU A 103 -2.04 -7.13 -4.17
CA LEU A 103 -2.53 -7.70 -5.43
C LEU A 103 -3.78 -6.99 -5.96
N VAL A 104 -3.67 -5.67 -6.13
CA VAL A 104 -4.70 -4.82 -6.75
C VAL A 104 -4.13 -4.16 -8.01
N GLY A 105 -5.00 -3.66 -8.88
CA GLY A 105 -4.59 -2.84 -10.02
C GLY A 105 -4.26 -1.41 -9.60
N ASN A 106 -5.26 -0.53 -9.65
CA ASN A 106 -5.10 0.88 -9.30
C ASN A 106 -5.56 1.17 -7.86
N ILE A 107 -5.50 2.43 -7.46
CA ILE A 107 -5.82 2.85 -6.09
C ILE A 107 -7.31 2.74 -5.75
N ASP A 108 -8.19 2.82 -6.75
CA ASP A 108 -9.64 2.70 -6.53
C ASP A 108 -10.00 1.24 -6.20
N GLU A 109 -9.30 0.27 -6.80
CA GLU A 109 -9.42 -1.15 -6.43
C GLU A 109 -8.94 -1.40 -4.99
N ALA A 110 -7.89 -0.72 -4.53
CA ALA A 110 -7.45 -0.78 -3.14
C ALA A 110 -8.55 -0.27 -2.19
N ALA A 111 -9.16 0.87 -2.51
CA ALA A 111 -10.26 1.42 -1.71
C ALA A 111 -11.49 0.49 -1.69
N ALA A 112 -11.87 -0.08 -2.83
CA ALA A 112 -12.97 -1.06 -2.92
C ALA A 112 -12.66 -2.32 -2.11
N LYS A 113 -11.43 -2.83 -2.16
CA LYS A 113 -10.98 -3.98 -1.37
C LYS A 113 -11.02 -3.69 0.13
N ALA A 114 -10.65 -2.49 0.56
CA ALA A 114 -10.77 -2.08 1.96
C ALA A 114 -12.22 -2.14 2.47
N MET A 115 -13.18 -1.64 1.67
CA MET A 115 -14.61 -1.71 2.01
C MET A 115 -15.10 -3.16 2.16
N ASN A 116 -14.68 -4.05 1.27
CA ASN A 116 -15.04 -5.46 1.33
C ASN A 116 -14.50 -6.13 2.62
N LEU A 117 -13.23 -5.87 2.96
CA LEU A 117 -12.61 -6.39 4.18
C LEU A 117 -13.32 -5.89 5.44
N GLU A 118 -13.79 -4.64 5.45
CA GLU A 118 -14.58 -4.09 6.55
C GLU A 118 -15.93 -4.78 6.68
N MET A 119 -16.65 -4.98 5.57
CA MET A 119 -17.92 -5.70 5.56
C MET A 119 -17.80 -7.15 6.01
N GLU A 120 -16.74 -7.86 5.61
CA GLU A 120 -16.47 -9.22 6.05
C GLU A 120 -16.27 -9.31 7.56
N LYS A 121 -15.46 -8.40 8.14
CA LYS A 121 -15.28 -8.31 9.60
C LYS A 121 -16.61 -8.07 10.33
N VAL A 122 -17.46 -7.19 9.81
CA VAL A 122 -18.78 -6.93 10.40
C VAL A 122 -19.66 -8.18 10.37
N LYS A 123 -19.67 -8.93 9.26
CA LYS A 123 -20.40 -10.19 9.15
C LYS A 123 -19.91 -11.24 10.15
N GLU A 124 -18.60 -11.39 10.31
CA GLU A 124 -18.00 -12.32 11.28
C GLU A 124 -18.41 -11.97 12.71
N ILE A 125 -18.40 -10.67 13.06
CA ILE A 125 -18.86 -10.21 14.37
C ILE A 125 -20.32 -10.60 14.59
N ILE A 126 -21.21 -10.29 13.64
CA ILE A 126 -22.65 -10.60 13.75
C ILE A 126 -22.88 -12.12 13.88
N LEU A 127 -22.17 -12.94 13.10
CA LEU A 127 -22.26 -14.40 13.17
C LEU A 127 -21.78 -14.94 14.53
N SER A 128 -20.68 -14.39 15.06
CA SER A 128 -20.16 -14.78 16.39
C SER A 128 -21.12 -14.40 17.53
N THR A 129 -21.85 -13.29 17.41
CA THR A 129 -22.83 -12.86 18.42
C THR A 129 -24.15 -13.62 18.39
N ASN A 130 -24.53 -14.23 17.25
CA ASN A 130 -25.77 -15.01 17.11
C ASN A 130 -25.57 -16.51 17.39
N SER A 131 -24.34 -16.95 17.67
CA SER A 131 -23.97 -18.35 17.92
C SER A 131 -23.80 -18.68 19.41
N GLY A 132 -24.10 -17.73 20.30
CA GLY A 132 -24.08 -17.88 21.76
C GLY A 132 -25.42 -17.52 22.38
#